data_AF-A0A919LRU5-F1
#
_entry.id   AF-A0A919LRU5-F1
#
_cell.length_a   1.000
_cell.length_b   1.000
_cell.length_c   1.000
_cell.angle_alpha   90.00
_cell.angle_beta   90.00
_cell.angle_gamma   90.00
#
_symmetry.space_group_name_H-M   'P 1'
#
loop_
_entity.id
_entity.type
_entity.pdbx_description
1 polymer ?
#
loop_
_entity_poly.entity_id
_entity_poly.type
_entity_poly.pdbx_seq_one_letter_code
_entity_poly.pdbx_strand_id
1 'polypeptide(L)'
;MSSVKSLLFSHNHHLLSVKGCEAGLDVLAFEGDEALSQPFRYRIEFTSADHAISKEMMLMKAASLTLQAPVAQGFGINVQQPVRVIRRGDGV
;
A
#
# COMPACT_ATOMS: atom_id res chain seq x y z
N MET A 1 -4.57 -7.37 -30.26
CA MET A 1 -3.42 -7.86 -29.47
C MET A 1 -3.86 -7.87 -28.01
N SER A 2 -4.10 -9.05 -27.45
CA SER A 2 -4.48 -9.20 -26.04
C SER A 2 -3.28 -8.78 -25.18
N SER A 3 -3.39 -7.63 -24.52
CA SER A 3 -2.45 -7.24 -23.48
C SER A 3 -2.51 -8.33 -22.41
N VAL A 4 -1.47 -9.16 -22.34
CA VAL A 4 -1.27 -10.07 -21.23
C VAL A 4 -1.17 -9.15 -20.03
N LYS A 5 -2.25 -9.05 -19.25
CA LYS A 5 -2.15 -8.51 -17.90
C LYS A 5 -1.11 -9.38 -17.25
N SER A 6 0.10 -8.84 -17.08
CA SER A 6 1.12 -9.44 -16.23
C SER A 6 0.35 -9.92 -15.01
N LEU A 7 0.41 -11.22 -14.71
CA LEU A 7 -0.29 -11.80 -13.57
C LEU A 7 0.29 -11.10 -12.35
N LEU A 8 -0.31 -9.98 -11.98
CA LEU A 8 0.00 -9.24 -10.77
C LEU A 8 -0.54 -10.14 -9.68
N PHE A 9 0.33 -11.00 -9.17
CA PHE A 9 0.07 -11.77 -7.97
C PHE A 9 -0.02 -10.74 -6.84
N SER A 10 -1.24 -10.29 -6.58
CA SER A 10 -1.50 -9.44 -5.43
C SER A 10 -1.58 -10.34 -4.20
N HIS A 11 -0.61 -10.20 -3.31
CA HIS A 11 -0.55 -10.96 -2.08
C HIS A 11 -1.45 -10.37 -1.00
N ASN A 12 -1.92 -9.12 -1.18
CA ASN A 12 -2.71 -8.43 -0.20
C ASN A 12 -3.61 -7.34 -0.80
N HIS A 13 -4.81 -7.23 -0.23
CA HIS A 13 -5.84 -6.26 -0.57
C HIS A 13 -5.57 -4.83 -0.09
N HIS A 14 -4.43 -4.54 0.55
CA HIS A 14 -4.10 -3.24 1.10
C HIS A 14 -3.21 -2.44 0.16
N LEU A 15 -3.40 -1.12 0.14
CA LEU A 15 -2.69 -0.24 -0.78
C LEU A 15 -1.56 0.49 -0.06
N LEU A 16 -0.37 0.44 -0.64
CA LEU A 16 0.77 1.26 -0.24
C LEU A 16 1.03 2.33 -1.30
N SER A 17 1.14 3.58 -0.86
CA SER A 17 1.53 4.70 -1.72
C SER A 17 2.66 5.49 -1.07
N VAL A 18 3.64 5.89 -1.87
CA VAL A 18 4.76 6.75 -1.48
C VAL A 18 4.83 7.91 -2.46
N LYS A 19 4.87 9.15 -1.95
CA LYS A 19 4.83 10.36 -2.76
C LYS A 19 6.01 10.42 -3.74
N GLY A 20 5.71 10.44 -5.04
CA GLY A 20 6.70 10.49 -6.11
C GLY A 20 7.31 9.14 -6.48
N CYS A 21 6.77 8.04 -5.96
CA CYS A 21 7.10 6.69 -6.38
C CYS A 21 5.96 6.14 -7.27
N GLU A 22 6.26 5.95 -8.55
CA GLU A 22 5.31 5.41 -9.55
C GLU A 22 5.39 3.87 -9.67
N ALA A 23 6.35 3.24 -8.98
CA ALA A 23 6.46 1.79 -8.94
C ALA A 23 5.20 1.17 -8.31
N GLY A 24 4.69 0.09 -8.90
CA GLY A 24 3.57 -0.66 -8.33
C GLY A 24 4.02 -1.44 -7.09
N LEU A 25 3.60 -1.01 -5.90
CA LEU A 25 3.96 -1.63 -4.62
C LEU A 25 2.82 -2.55 -4.16
N ASP A 26 3.00 -3.86 -4.27
CA ASP A 26 2.06 -4.86 -3.78
C ASP A 26 2.43 -5.26 -2.36
N VAL A 27 1.55 -4.99 -1.38
CA VAL A 27 1.80 -5.30 0.03
C VAL A 27 1.81 -6.82 0.21
N LEU A 28 2.81 -7.34 0.92
CA LEU A 28 2.89 -8.75 1.30
C LEU A 28 2.43 -8.94 2.75
N ALA A 29 3.00 -8.14 3.65
CA ALA A 29 2.72 -8.18 5.07
C ALA A 29 2.94 -6.79 5.70
N PHE A 30 2.29 -6.53 6.83
CA PHE A 30 2.55 -5.35 7.62
C PHE A 30 2.36 -5.63 9.11
N GLU A 31 3.09 -4.88 9.93
CA GLU A 31 2.98 -4.89 11.39
C GLU A 31 2.97 -3.44 11.88
N GLY A 32 1.97 -3.12 12.71
CA GLY A 32 1.76 -1.77 13.25
C GLY A 32 1.92 -1.75 14.76
N ASP A 33 2.67 -0.76 15.25
CA ASP A 33 2.82 -0.44 16.66
C ASP A 33 2.19 0.95 16.90
N GLU A 34 1.12 0.98 17.68
CA GLU A 34 0.33 2.18 17.96
C GLU A 34 -0.04 2.24 19.44
N ALA A 35 0.25 3.37 20.08
CA ALA A 35 -0.18 3.66 21.44
C ALA A 35 -0.59 5.13 21.58
N LEU A 36 -1.47 5.41 22.54
CA LEU A 36 -1.89 6.76 22.85
C LEU A 36 -0.69 7.63 23.23
N SER A 37 -0.63 8.84 22.66
CA SER A 37 0.46 9.80 22.89
C SER A 37 1.86 9.29 22.51
N GLN A 38 1.95 8.27 21.67
CA GLN A 38 3.20 7.81 21.07
C GLN A 38 3.13 7.94 19.54
N PRO A 39 4.26 8.18 18.86
CA PRO A 39 4.33 8.04 17.41
C PRO A 39 3.95 6.61 17.01
N PHE A 40 3.18 6.47 15.92
CA PHE A 40 2.93 5.17 15.33
C PHE A 40 4.14 4.71 14.51
N ARG A 41 4.31 3.39 14.37
CA ARG A 41 5.32 2.80 13.48
C ARG A 41 4.72 1.62 12.73
N TYR A 42 4.93 1.59 11.41
CA TYR A 42 4.54 0.46 10.56
C TYR A 42 5.77 -0.11 9.86
N ARG A 43 5.93 -1.43 9.95
CA ARG A 43 6.84 -2.20 9.11
C ARG A 43 6.00 -2.80 7.99
N ILE A 44 6.34 -2.52 6.75
CA ILE A 44 5.60 -2.99 5.58
C ILE A 44 6.56 -3.73 4.67
N GLU A 45 6.24 -4.99 4.38
CA GLU A 45 6.88 -5.80 3.36
C GLU A 45 6.05 -5.68 2.08
N PHE A 46 6.70 -5.41 0.95
CA PHE A 46 6.04 -5.29 -0.34
C PHE A 46 6.91 -5.90 -1.44
N THR A 47 6.27 -6.25 -2.54
CA THR A 47 6.92 -6.65 -3.78
C THR A 47 6.63 -5.62 -4.88
N SER A 48 7.47 -5.59 -5.90
CA SER A 48 7.22 -4.78 -7.10
C SER A 48 7.80 -5.48 -8.32
N ALA A 49 7.12 -5.32 -9.46
CA ALA A 49 7.68 -5.70 -10.75
C ALA A 49 8.76 -4.70 -11.22
N ASP A 50 8.79 -3.49 -10.64
CA ASP A 50 9.85 -2.52 -10.87
C ASP A 50 11.04 -2.82 -9.95
N HIS A 51 12.17 -3.20 -10.55
CA HIS A 51 13.41 -3.51 -9.82
C HIS A 51 14.29 -2.27 -9.60
N ALA A 52 13.94 -1.12 -10.17
CA ALA A 52 14.72 0.12 -10.15
C ALA A 52 14.24 1.11 -9.07
N ILE A 53 13.69 0.60 -7.97
CA ILE A 53 13.27 1.43 -6.83
C ILE A 53 14.50 1.94 -6.08
N SER A 54 14.80 3.22 -6.24
CA SER A 54 15.90 3.89 -5.54
C SER A 54 15.54 4.28 -4.11
N LYS A 55 16.55 4.53 -3.27
CA LYS A 55 16.33 4.97 -1.87
C LYS A 55 15.69 6.35 -1.84
N GLU A 56 16.05 7.22 -2.76
CA GLU A 56 15.59 8.60 -2.87
C GLU A 56 14.10 8.69 -3.23
N MET A 57 13.56 7.66 -3.89
CA MET A 57 12.12 7.50 -4.15
C MET A 57 11.33 7.14 -2.89
N MET A 58 11.97 6.51 -1.90
CA MET A 58 11.29 5.94 -0.73
C MET A 58 11.50 6.76 0.55
N LEU A 59 12.74 7.17 0.81
CA LEU A 59 13.14 7.78 2.07
C LEU A 59 12.60 9.20 2.20
N MET A 60 12.18 9.54 3.42
CA MET A 60 11.67 10.85 3.82
C MET A 60 10.44 11.34 3.05
N LYS A 61 9.85 10.52 2.17
CA LYS A 61 8.60 10.85 1.48
C LYS A 61 7.39 10.69 2.40
N ALA A 62 6.33 11.47 2.15
CA ALA A 62 5.01 11.11 2.66
C ALA A 62 4.60 9.75 2.08
N ALA A 63 3.95 8.95 2.91
CA ALA A 63 3.49 7.63 2.54
C ALA A 63 2.17 7.32 3.23
N SER A 64 1.37 6.46 2.61
CA SER A 64 0.12 5.98 3.17
C SER A 64 -0.07 4.49 2.98
N LEU A 65 -0.54 3.83 4.04
CA LEU A 65 -1.07 2.47 4.02
C LEU A 65 -2.59 2.56 4.14
N THR A 66 -3.30 2.06 3.15
CA THR A 66 -4.76 1.98 3.14
C THR A 66 -5.19 0.55 3.40
N LEU A 67 -5.77 0.32 4.58
CA LEU A 67 -6.42 -0.95 4.90
C LEU A 67 -7.78 -0.96 4.23
N GLN A 68 -8.01 -1.95 3.38
CA GLN A 68 -9.26 -2.12 2.65
C GLN A 68 -10.02 -3.33 3.19
N ALA A 69 -11.34 -3.24 3.18
CA ALA A 69 -12.19 -4.40 3.45
C ALA A 69 -12.04 -5.42 2.32
N PRO A 70 -12.29 -6.72 2.58
CA PRO A 70 -12.50 -7.70 1.52
C PRO A 70 -13.61 -7.22 0.57
N VAL A 71 -13.50 -7.54 -0.71
CA VAL A 71 -14.58 -7.27 -1.67
C VAL A 71 -15.80 -8.08 -1.23
N ALA A 72 -16.92 -7.40 -0.95
CA ALA A 72 -18.18 -8.08 -0.73
C ALA A 72 -18.66 -8.67 -2.06
N GLN A 73 -18.27 -9.90 -2.36
CA GLN A 73 -18.74 -10.65 -3.52
C GLN A 73 -20.18 -11.12 -3.28
N GLY A 74 -21.13 -10.18 -3.43
CA GLY A 74 -22.56 -10.40 -3.33
C GLY A 74 -23.33 -9.18 -3.82
N PHE A 75 -24.49 -9.39 -4.46
CA PHE A 75 -25.43 -8.34 -4.86
C PHE A 75 -24.93 -7.29 -5.90
N GLY A 76 -23.90 -7.61 -6.69
CA GLY A 76 -23.46 -6.74 -7.80
C GLY A 76 -22.60 -5.53 -7.38
N ILE A 77 -22.13 -5.51 -6.12
CA ILE A 77 -21.30 -4.43 -5.59
C ILE A 77 -19.83 -4.86 -5.59
N ASN A 78 -19.08 -4.51 -6.64
CA ASN A 78 -17.62 -4.74 -6.71
C ASN A 78 -16.82 -3.55 -6.16
N VAL A 79 -17.22 -3.00 -5.01
CA VAL A 79 -16.54 -1.82 -4.44
C VAL A 79 -15.77 -2.23 -3.21
N GLN A 80 -14.45 -2.16 -3.32
CA GLN A 80 -13.55 -2.35 -2.19
C GLN A 80 -13.42 -1.01 -1.44
N GLN A 81 -13.94 -0.94 -0.22
CA GLN A 81 -13.94 0.29 0.55
C GLN A 81 -12.72 0.40 1.48
N PRO A 82 -12.09 1.58 1.60
CA PRO A 82 -11.05 1.81 2.59
C PRO A 82 -11.66 1.80 3.99
N VAL A 83 -11.15 0.93 4.85
CA VAL A 83 -11.53 0.83 6.27
C VAL A 83 -10.71 1.83 7.09
N ARG A 84 -9.44 2.01 6.74
CA ARG A 84 -8.53 2.92 7.44
C ARG A 84 -7.43 3.40 6.50
N VAL A 85 -7.03 4.65 6.66
CA VAL A 85 -5.83 5.18 6.00
C VAL A 85 -4.85 5.64 7.06
N ILE A 86 -3.71 4.96 7.17
CA ILE A 86 -2.58 5.39 7.98
C ILE A 86 -1.69 6.26 7.09
N ARG A 87 -1.40 7.49 7.50
CA ARG A 87 -0.58 8.44 6.71
C ARG A 87 0.54 9.01 7.54
N ARG A 88 1.75 8.97 6.98
CA ARG A 88 2.86 9.83 7.40
C ARG A 88 2.82 11.08 6.52
N GLY A 89 2.61 12.25 7.14
CA GLY A 89 2.69 13.54 6.43
C GLY A 89 4.12 13.85 5.95
N ASP A 90 4.22 14.79 5.01
CA ASP A 90 5.51 15.40 4.67
C ASP A 90 6.02 16.08 5.96
N GLY A 91 7.17 15.63 6.48
CA GLY A 91 7.75 16.23 7.68
C GLY A 91 8.05 17.72 7.44
N VAL A 92 7.65 18.56 8.40
CA VAL A 92 8.35 19.82 8.67
C VAL A 92 9.59 19.48 9.47
#